data_AF-A0A443S3X9-F1
#
_entry.id   AF-A0A443S3X9-F1
#
_cell.length_a   1.000
_cell.length_b   1.000
_cell.length_c   1.000
_cell.angle_alpha   90.00
_cell.angle_beta   90.00
_cell.angle_gamma   90.00
#
_symmetry.space_group_name_H-M   'P 1'
#
loop_
_entity.id
_entity.type
_entity.pdbx_description
1 polymer ?
#
loop_
_entity_poly.entity_id
_entity_poly.type
_entity_poly.pdbx_seq_one_letter_code
_entity_poly.pdbx_strand_id
1 'polypeptide(L)'
;MTNNLHPQLIREFESNISSVRKALDKSIANLSSHLNGKFDASKDDIINDLQNIELRLYAYENASGMLRSKLESAMNAIIGKQKQLEAKQNELSNVYKTLRNNSEHDMNKIGEYLTELNSKLTKLQLDLNEEKQIRRNSSEQQQQHRRQKSDQQNSSSNSSLVNQIAEVNYLTNVTEFILTALYSRFTCKNEVIAGSTKVSLNIEYKPNSDCLYVIRSKEKRIQYWTDEFETEACCDYLRVIDGNDVYDFRGDDKRLTRKHVSKSTVVYLYFHSDQSVEKSPILLKLNEV
;
A
#
# COMPACT_ATOMS: atom_id res chain seq x y z
N MET A 1 21.18 -3.85 14.00
CA MET A 1 22.14 -3.33 15.00
C MET A 1 21.86 -3.85 16.43
N THR A 2 21.19 -5.00 16.61
CA THR A 2 20.70 -5.46 17.94
C THR A 2 21.47 -6.64 18.56
N ASN A 3 22.55 -7.13 17.94
CA ASN A 3 23.20 -8.38 18.36
C ASN A 3 24.21 -8.29 19.53
N ASN A 4 24.46 -7.10 20.09
CA ASN A 4 25.53 -6.92 21.11
C ASN A 4 25.04 -6.61 22.54
N LEU A 5 23.75 -6.40 22.77
CA LEU A 5 23.24 -6.09 24.13
C LEU A 5 23.31 -7.30 25.08
N HIS A 6 23.28 -8.51 24.53
CA HIS A 6 23.02 -9.73 25.28
C HIS A 6 24.19 -10.24 26.15
N PRO A 7 25.45 -10.28 25.66
CA PRO A 7 26.58 -10.75 26.46
C PRO A 7 26.98 -9.77 27.58
N GLN A 8 26.52 -8.52 27.54
CA GLN A 8 26.82 -7.52 28.56
C GLN A 8 25.97 -7.74 29.82
N LEU A 9 24.66 -7.97 29.66
CA LEU A 9 23.75 -8.21 30.80
C LEU A 9 24.12 -9.47 31.60
N ILE A 10 24.51 -10.55 30.91
CA ILE A 10 24.97 -11.78 31.59
C ILE A 10 26.25 -11.51 32.39
N ARG A 11 27.21 -10.80 31.80
CA ARG A 11 28.49 -10.47 32.48
C ARG A 11 28.27 -9.55 33.69
N GLU A 12 27.36 -8.59 33.60
CA GLU A 12 27.03 -7.70 34.70
C GLU A 12 26.38 -8.45 35.87
N PHE A 13 25.45 -9.37 35.56
CA PHE A 13 24.83 -10.21 36.57
C PHE A 13 25.83 -11.15 37.26
N GLU A 14 26.72 -11.80 36.51
CA GLU A 14 27.79 -12.66 37.06
C GLU A 14 28.77 -11.86 37.94
N SER A 15 29.11 -10.62 37.54
CA SER A 15 29.94 -9.71 38.32
C SER A 15 29.29 -9.33 39.66
N ASN A 16 27.98 -9.08 39.66
CA ASN A 16 27.24 -8.73 40.87
C ASN A 16 27.19 -9.89 41.86
N ILE A 17 26.92 -11.13 41.38
CA ILE A 17 26.95 -12.33 42.23
C ILE A 17 28.33 -12.53 42.86
N SER A 18 29.39 -12.42 42.06
CA SER A 18 30.77 -12.55 42.55
C SER A 18 31.12 -11.53 43.64
N SER A 19 30.65 -10.29 43.48
CA SER A 19 30.87 -9.21 44.45
C SER A 19 30.16 -9.46 45.77
N VAL A 20 28.91 -9.95 45.73
CA VAL A 20 28.15 -10.33 46.94
C VAL A 20 28.84 -11.46 47.69
N ARG A 21 29.32 -12.49 46.98
CA ARG A 21 30.04 -13.62 47.60
C ARG A 21 31.29 -13.18 48.34
N LYS A 22 32.12 -12.34 47.70
CA LYS A 22 33.32 -11.78 48.34
C LYS A 22 33.00 -10.95 49.58
N ALA A 23 31.91 -10.18 49.56
CA ALA A 23 31.48 -9.39 50.72
C ALA A 23 31.04 -10.28 51.89
N LEU A 24 30.35 -11.39 51.59
CA LEU A 24 29.94 -12.35 52.59
C LEU A 24 31.15 -13.08 53.20
N ASP A 25 32.06 -13.61 52.38
CA ASP A 25 33.27 -14.30 52.84
C ASP A 25 34.10 -13.39 53.77
N LYS A 26 34.23 -12.11 53.41
CA LYS A 26 34.91 -11.11 54.25
C LYS A 26 34.19 -10.89 55.59
N SER A 27 32.86 -10.86 55.58
CA SER A 27 32.05 -10.69 56.80
C SER A 27 32.18 -11.91 57.73
N ILE A 28 32.18 -13.12 57.18
CA ILE A 28 32.41 -14.37 57.91
C ILE A 28 33.81 -14.39 58.54
N ALA A 29 34.84 -14.00 57.78
CA ALA A 29 36.21 -13.93 58.27
C ALA A 29 36.36 -12.92 59.43
N ASN A 30 35.75 -11.73 59.29
CA ASN A 30 35.74 -10.71 60.33
C ASN A 30 35.04 -11.20 61.60
N LEU A 31 33.85 -11.81 61.48
CA LEU A 31 33.11 -12.37 62.62
C LEU A 31 33.89 -13.47 63.33
N SER A 32 34.49 -14.39 62.58
CA SER A 32 35.32 -15.48 63.12
C SER A 32 36.52 -14.94 63.91
N SER A 33 37.14 -13.85 63.45
CA SER A 33 38.25 -13.21 64.16
C SER A 33 37.81 -12.52 65.46
N HIS A 34 36.58 -11.98 65.50
CA HIS A 34 36.04 -11.25 66.65
C HIS A 34 35.52 -12.17 67.75
N LEU A 35 35.04 -13.36 67.38
CA LEU A 35 34.46 -14.34 68.30
C LEU A 35 35.50 -15.23 69.02
N ASN A 36 36.79 -15.16 68.65
CA ASN A 36 37.87 -15.93 69.26
C ASN A 36 38.27 -15.49 70.69
N GLY A 37 37.32 -14.96 71.50
CA GLY A 37 37.66 -14.52 72.86
C GLY A 37 36.53 -14.35 73.87
N LYS A 38 35.24 -14.26 73.50
CA LYS A 38 34.13 -14.15 74.48
C LYS A 38 32.81 -14.69 73.89
N PHE A 39 32.10 -15.48 74.72
CA PHE A 39 30.73 -16.01 74.58
C PHE A 39 30.55 -17.37 73.86
N ASP A 40 30.35 -18.44 74.64
CA ASP A 40 30.06 -19.78 74.13
C ASP A 40 28.61 -19.97 73.64
N ALA A 41 27.60 -19.37 74.30
CA ALA A 41 26.20 -19.53 73.87
C ALA A 41 25.84 -18.71 72.60
N SER A 42 26.42 -17.52 72.43
CA SER A 42 26.19 -16.69 71.24
C SER A 42 26.87 -17.26 69.98
N LYS A 43 27.81 -18.20 70.15
CA LYS A 43 28.55 -18.80 69.06
C LYS A 43 27.70 -19.80 68.27
N ASP A 44 26.92 -20.62 68.96
CA ASP A 44 26.07 -21.64 68.31
C ASP A 44 24.93 -20.99 67.51
N ASP A 45 24.31 -19.92 68.02
CA ASP A 45 23.30 -19.15 67.30
C ASP A 45 23.86 -18.53 66.00
N ILE A 46 25.07 -17.95 66.07
CA ILE A 46 25.75 -17.38 64.89
C ILE A 46 26.10 -18.47 63.88
N ILE A 47 26.57 -19.64 64.33
CA ILE A 47 26.86 -20.77 63.45
C ILE A 47 25.59 -21.24 62.74
N ASN A 48 24.46 -21.37 63.46
CA ASN A 48 23.18 -21.75 62.88
C ASN A 48 22.68 -20.73 61.84
N ASP A 49 22.81 -19.43 62.13
CA ASP A 49 22.47 -18.37 61.18
C ASP A 49 23.33 -18.42 59.92
N LEU A 50 24.63 -18.69 60.05
CA LEU A 50 25.53 -18.86 58.91
C LEU A 50 25.17 -20.07 58.05
N GLN A 51 24.84 -21.21 58.66
CA GLN A 51 24.38 -22.40 57.95
C GLN A 51 23.05 -22.14 57.21
N ASN A 52 22.12 -21.41 57.83
CA ASN A 52 20.88 -21.01 57.20
C ASN A 52 21.11 -20.07 55.99
N ILE A 53 22.07 -19.15 56.09
CA ILE A 53 22.46 -18.28 54.97
C ILE A 53 23.06 -19.12 53.82
N GLU A 54 23.94 -20.08 54.12
CA GLU A 54 24.55 -20.97 53.13
C GLU A 54 23.50 -21.79 52.38
N LEU A 55 22.53 -22.38 53.10
CA LEU A 55 21.41 -23.11 52.49
C LEU A 55 20.57 -22.22 51.56
N ARG A 56 20.31 -20.97 51.96
CA ARG A 56 19.58 -20.01 51.12
C ARG A 56 20.38 -19.65 49.87
N LEU A 57 21.68 -19.44 49.98
CA LEU A 57 22.55 -19.16 48.83
C LEU A 57 22.55 -20.31 47.84
N TYR A 58 22.65 -21.55 48.30
CA TYR A 58 22.57 -22.73 47.45
C TYR A 58 21.22 -22.81 46.72
N ALA A 59 20.11 -22.53 47.41
CA ALA A 59 18.79 -22.47 46.78
C ALA A 59 18.69 -21.37 45.71
N TYR A 60 19.29 -20.20 45.94
CA TYR A 60 19.37 -19.11 44.96
C TYR A 60 20.22 -19.49 43.74
N GLU A 61 21.38 -20.14 43.94
CA GLU A 61 22.24 -20.60 42.84
C GLU A 61 21.50 -21.60 41.93
N ASN A 62 20.78 -22.55 42.53
CA ASN A 62 19.97 -23.52 41.78
C ASN A 62 18.81 -22.85 41.02
N ALA A 63 18.08 -21.94 41.66
CA ALA A 63 17.00 -21.20 41.02
C ALA A 63 17.51 -20.33 39.85
N SER A 64 18.68 -19.69 40.03
CA SER A 64 19.38 -18.92 38.99
C SER A 64 19.79 -19.81 37.81
N GLY A 65 20.34 -21.00 38.08
CA GLY A 65 20.67 -21.99 37.05
C GLY A 65 19.46 -22.43 36.24
N MET A 66 18.33 -22.70 36.90
CA MET A 66 17.07 -23.05 36.23
C MET A 66 16.52 -21.91 35.38
N LEU A 67 16.58 -20.67 35.89
CA LEU A 67 16.18 -19.47 35.15
C LEU A 67 17.05 -19.27 33.90
N ARG A 68 18.39 -19.44 34.03
CA ARG A 68 19.34 -19.36 32.92
C ARG A 68 19.00 -20.37 31.82
N SER A 69 18.76 -21.63 32.19
CA SER A 69 18.38 -22.68 31.24
C SER A 69 17.07 -22.36 30.51
N LYS A 70 16.04 -21.87 31.23
CA LYS A 70 14.77 -21.44 30.62
C LYS A 70 14.97 -20.26 29.67
N LEU A 71 15.80 -19.28 30.05
CA LEU A 71 16.10 -18.13 29.22
C LEU A 71 16.82 -18.53 27.94
N GLU A 72 17.83 -19.40 28.04
CA GLU A 72 18.58 -19.91 26.89
C GLU A 72 17.68 -20.71 25.93
N SER A 73 16.79 -21.55 26.46
CA SER A 73 15.79 -22.27 25.67
C SER A 73 14.84 -21.31 24.94
N ALA A 74 14.31 -20.29 25.62
CA ALA A 74 13.43 -19.29 25.02
C ALA A 74 14.14 -18.47 23.94
N MET A 75 15.40 -18.10 24.15
CA MET A 75 16.21 -17.41 23.16
C MET A 75 16.45 -18.26 21.91
N ASN A 76 16.81 -19.53 22.08
CA ASN A 76 17.01 -20.43 20.96
C ASN A 76 15.72 -20.60 20.13
N ALA A 77 14.56 -20.64 20.80
CA ALA A 77 13.26 -20.64 20.12
C ALA A 77 13.00 -19.33 19.35
N ILE A 78 13.34 -18.16 19.91
CA ILE A 78 13.23 -16.86 19.23
C ILE A 78 14.14 -16.81 18.00
N ILE A 79 15.40 -17.22 18.13
CA ILE A 79 16.36 -17.30 17.01
C ILE A 79 15.84 -18.23 15.92
N GLY A 80 15.26 -19.37 16.29
CA GLY A 80 14.61 -20.30 15.36
C GLY A 80 13.46 -19.64 14.59
N LYS A 81 12.56 -18.92 15.28
CA LYS A 81 11.46 -18.19 14.64
C LYS A 81 11.95 -17.05 13.74
N GLN A 82 13.00 -16.34 14.14
CA GLN A 82 13.59 -15.29 13.31
C GLN A 82 14.11 -15.85 11.97
N LYS A 83 14.83 -16.98 12.00
CA LYS A 83 15.30 -17.65 10.77
C LYS A 83 14.15 -18.08 9.87
N GLN A 84 13.05 -18.57 10.44
CA GLN A 84 11.85 -18.92 9.66
C GLN A 84 11.21 -17.69 9.01
N LEU A 85 11.16 -16.56 9.71
CA LEU A 85 10.64 -15.30 9.18
C LEU A 85 11.51 -14.79 8.02
N GLU A 86 12.83 -14.83 8.17
CA GLU A 86 13.78 -14.46 7.12
C GLU A 86 13.63 -15.34 5.87
N ALA A 87 13.42 -16.66 6.05
CA ALA A 87 13.15 -17.58 4.95
C ALA A 87 11.85 -17.22 4.20
N LYS A 88 10.76 -16.94 4.92
CA LYS A 88 9.49 -16.51 4.31
C LYS A 88 9.61 -15.16 3.60
N GLN A 89 10.37 -14.23 4.15
CA GLN A 89 10.63 -12.94 3.50
C GLN A 89 11.38 -13.10 2.18
N ASN A 90 12.36 -14.03 2.13
CA ASN A 90 13.06 -14.36 0.89
C ASN A 90 12.15 -15.02 -0.15
N GLU A 91 11.25 -15.92 0.28
CA GLU A 91 10.24 -16.53 -0.60
C GLU A 91 9.31 -15.47 -1.20
N LEU A 92 8.78 -14.55 -0.38
CA LEU A 92 7.93 -13.46 -0.85
C LEU A 92 8.65 -12.53 -1.83
N SER A 93 9.93 -12.22 -1.56
CA SER A 93 10.78 -11.43 -2.45
C SER A 93 10.93 -12.09 -3.83
N ASN A 94 11.08 -13.42 -3.88
CA ASN A 94 11.17 -14.17 -5.12
C ASN A 94 9.84 -14.18 -5.88
N VAL A 95 8.71 -14.37 -5.18
CA VAL A 95 7.36 -14.28 -5.79
C VAL A 95 7.15 -12.90 -6.42
N TYR A 96 7.51 -11.83 -5.71
CA TYR A 96 7.40 -10.47 -6.23
C TYR A 96 8.26 -10.24 -7.49
N LYS A 97 9.49 -10.74 -7.51
CA LYS A 97 10.35 -10.67 -8.70
C LYS A 97 9.74 -11.40 -9.89
N THR A 98 9.19 -12.59 -9.69
CA THR A 98 8.52 -13.34 -10.77
C THR A 98 7.29 -12.60 -11.29
N LEU A 99 6.44 -12.07 -10.40
CA LEU A 99 5.27 -11.27 -10.81
C LEU A 99 5.66 -10.02 -11.60
N ARG A 100 6.71 -9.32 -11.17
CA ARG A 100 7.25 -8.16 -11.88
C ARG A 100 7.75 -8.53 -13.28
N ASN A 101 8.53 -9.59 -13.41
CA ASN A 101 9.06 -10.04 -14.70
C ASN A 101 7.95 -10.47 -15.66
N ASN A 102 6.92 -11.16 -15.16
CA ASN A 102 5.76 -11.54 -15.97
C ASN A 102 4.98 -10.30 -16.42
N SER A 103 4.75 -9.34 -15.52
CA SER A 103 4.09 -8.08 -15.86
C SER A 103 4.86 -7.28 -16.91
N GLU A 104 6.19 -7.25 -16.83
CA GLU A 104 7.04 -6.57 -17.82
C GLU A 104 6.95 -7.26 -19.18
N HIS A 105 6.94 -8.59 -19.21
CA HIS A 105 6.72 -9.37 -20.43
C HIS A 105 5.35 -9.08 -21.06
N ASP A 106 4.28 -9.09 -20.26
CA ASP A 106 2.92 -8.81 -20.74
C ASP A 106 2.80 -7.37 -21.27
N MET A 107 3.38 -6.39 -20.58
CA MET A 107 3.39 -5.00 -21.03
C MET A 107 4.16 -4.80 -22.33
N ASN A 108 5.28 -5.50 -22.53
CA ASN A 108 6.02 -5.46 -23.78
C ASN A 108 5.18 -6.04 -24.95
N LYS A 109 4.50 -7.16 -24.72
CA LYS A 109 3.60 -7.77 -25.70
C LYS A 109 2.43 -6.85 -26.07
N ILE A 110 1.88 -6.13 -25.09
CA ILE A 110 0.86 -5.09 -25.34
C ILE A 110 1.46 -3.96 -26.20
N GLY A 111 2.67 -3.51 -25.92
CA GLY A 111 3.38 -2.51 -26.71
C GLY A 111 3.59 -2.92 -28.17
N GLU A 112 3.94 -4.18 -28.41
CA GLU A 112 4.04 -4.76 -29.76
C GLU A 112 2.70 -4.73 -30.50
N TYR A 113 1.60 -5.15 -29.84
CA TYR A 113 0.25 -5.08 -30.42
C TYR A 113 -0.18 -3.65 -30.74
N LEU A 114 0.12 -2.68 -29.87
CA LEU A 114 -0.18 -1.27 -30.13
C LEU A 114 0.61 -0.74 -31.32
N THR A 115 1.87 -1.15 -31.46
CA THR A 115 2.71 -0.77 -32.61
C THR A 115 2.16 -1.35 -33.91
N GLU A 116 1.74 -2.62 -33.90
CA GLU A 116 1.10 -3.26 -35.05
C GLU A 116 -0.22 -2.56 -35.44
N LEU A 117 -1.07 -2.26 -34.45
CA LEU A 117 -2.32 -1.53 -34.66
C LEU A 117 -2.07 -0.14 -35.26
N ASN A 118 -1.08 0.59 -34.75
CA ASN A 118 -0.75 1.92 -35.27
C ASN A 118 -0.23 1.86 -36.72
N SER A 119 0.54 0.83 -37.06
CA SER A 119 0.98 0.56 -38.44
C SER A 119 -0.22 0.31 -39.37
N LYS A 120 -1.16 -0.56 -38.96
CA LYS A 120 -2.40 -0.82 -39.72
C LYS A 120 -3.26 0.43 -39.88
N LEU A 121 -3.41 1.22 -38.82
CA LEU A 121 -4.15 2.49 -38.86
C LEU A 121 -3.51 3.48 -39.84
N THR A 122 -2.18 3.60 -39.82
CA THR A 122 -1.44 4.46 -40.75
C THR A 122 -1.65 4.02 -42.20
N LYS A 123 -1.62 2.71 -42.46
CA LYS A 123 -1.91 2.15 -43.79
C LYS A 123 -3.34 2.47 -44.24
N LEU A 124 -4.34 2.26 -43.38
CA LEU A 124 -5.74 2.60 -43.69
C LEU A 124 -5.93 4.09 -43.99
N GLN A 125 -5.20 4.97 -43.29
CA GLN A 125 -5.23 6.41 -43.57
C GLN A 125 -4.64 6.74 -44.94
N LEU A 126 -3.55 6.06 -45.34
CA LEU A 126 -2.96 6.20 -46.67
C LEU A 126 -3.94 5.72 -47.75
N ASP A 127 -4.49 4.51 -47.60
CA ASP A 127 -5.46 3.93 -48.54
C ASP A 127 -6.70 4.84 -48.69
N LEU A 128 -7.21 5.38 -47.59
CA LEU A 128 -8.34 6.32 -47.60
C LEU A 128 -8.01 7.62 -48.35
N ASN A 129 -6.79 8.13 -48.19
CA ASN A 129 -6.35 9.34 -48.89
C ASN A 129 -6.18 9.07 -50.39
N GLU A 130 -5.64 7.92 -50.78
CA GLU A 130 -5.55 7.48 -52.18
C GLU A 130 -6.94 7.35 -52.80
N GLU A 131 -7.89 6.69 -52.13
CA GLU A 131 -9.25 6.55 -52.62
C GLU A 131 -9.94 7.92 -52.80
N LYS A 132 -9.73 8.85 -51.87
CA LYS A 132 -10.23 10.23 -51.99
C LYS A 132 -9.64 10.94 -53.21
N GLN A 133 -8.35 10.75 -53.52
CA GLN A 133 -7.73 11.32 -54.72
C GLN A 133 -8.28 10.68 -56.00
N ILE A 134 -8.44 9.36 -56.03
CA ILE A 134 -9.06 8.65 -57.16
C ILE A 134 -10.48 9.19 -57.40
N ARG A 135 -11.30 9.32 -56.36
CA ARG A 135 -12.66 9.86 -56.48
C ARG A 135 -12.67 11.30 -57.01
N ARG A 136 -11.73 12.16 -56.59
CA ARG A 136 -11.60 13.52 -57.12
C ARG A 136 -11.29 13.48 -58.63
N ASN A 137 -10.26 12.74 -59.03
CA ASN A 137 -9.87 12.59 -60.43
C ASN A 137 -11.01 11.99 -61.28
N SER A 138 -11.71 10.97 -60.78
CA SER A 138 -12.87 10.38 -61.46
C SER A 138 -14.06 11.34 -61.52
N SER A 139 -14.27 12.18 -60.51
CA SER A 139 -15.33 13.20 -60.53
C SER A 139 -15.05 14.32 -61.54
N GLU A 140 -13.77 14.69 -61.71
CA GLU A 140 -13.33 15.63 -62.75
C GLU A 140 -13.49 15.02 -64.14
N GLN A 141 -13.09 13.76 -64.33
CA GLN A 141 -13.32 13.01 -65.57
C GLN A 141 -14.82 12.81 -65.84
N GLN A 142 -15.62 12.52 -64.83
CA GLN A 142 -17.08 12.41 -64.96
C GLN A 142 -17.74 13.76 -65.22
N GLN A 143 -17.24 14.89 -64.70
CA GLN A 143 -17.75 16.22 -65.10
C GLN A 143 -17.43 16.51 -66.56
N GLN A 144 -16.25 16.09 -67.06
CA GLN A 144 -15.90 16.18 -68.48
C GLN A 144 -16.79 15.27 -69.35
N HIS A 145 -17.09 14.04 -68.90
CA HIS A 145 -17.97 13.11 -69.62
C HIS A 145 -19.48 13.40 -69.45
N ARG A 146 -19.95 13.97 -68.33
CA ARG A 146 -21.34 14.41 -68.13
C ARG A 146 -21.69 15.62 -68.98
N ARG A 147 -20.71 16.39 -69.46
CA ARG A 147 -20.91 17.34 -70.56
C ARG A 147 -21.14 16.65 -71.91
N GLN A 148 -20.94 15.33 -72.01
CA GLN A 148 -21.07 14.57 -73.25
C GLN A 148 -22.16 13.48 -73.25
N LYS A 149 -22.61 12.96 -72.09
CA LYS A 149 -23.70 11.98 -72.04
C LYS A 149 -24.52 12.11 -70.77
N SER A 150 -25.81 12.42 -70.91
CA SER A 150 -26.82 12.06 -69.93
C SER A 150 -27.21 10.60 -70.12
N ASP A 151 -27.65 10.02 -69.01
CA ASP A 151 -28.27 8.70 -68.83
C ASP A 151 -27.36 7.49 -68.54
N GLN A 152 -27.85 6.80 -67.51
CA GLN A 152 -27.54 5.46 -66.98
C GLN A 152 -26.46 5.28 -65.90
N GLN A 153 -27.00 5.26 -64.68
CA GLN A 153 -27.09 4.12 -63.77
C GLN A 153 -26.00 3.82 -62.74
N ASN A 154 -26.55 3.56 -61.54
CA ASN A 154 -25.95 3.26 -60.26
C ASN A 154 -25.46 1.82 -60.11
N SER A 155 -24.48 1.68 -59.22
CA SER A 155 -24.18 0.61 -58.25
C SER A 155 -22.67 0.37 -58.29
N SER A 156 -21.93 0.05 -57.23
CA SER A 156 -22.18 -0.48 -55.89
C SER A 156 -20.88 -0.25 -55.09
N SER A 157 -20.90 -0.34 -53.76
CA SER A 157 -19.85 -0.98 -52.92
C SER A 157 -20.03 -0.59 -51.44
N ASN A 158 -20.59 -1.50 -50.64
CA ASN A 158 -20.83 -1.35 -49.19
C ASN A 158 -20.05 -2.37 -48.33
N SER A 159 -19.06 -3.09 -48.88
CA SER A 159 -18.39 -4.20 -48.17
C SER A 159 -17.21 -3.81 -47.28
N SER A 160 -16.72 -2.56 -47.31
CA SER A 160 -15.54 -2.11 -46.55
C SER A 160 -15.86 -1.68 -45.10
N LEU A 161 -17.05 -1.13 -44.86
CA LEU A 161 -17.47 -0.61 -43.55
C LEU A 161 -17.65 -1.69 -42.47
N VAL A 162 -18.02 -2.92 -42.86
CA VAL A 162 -18.33 -4.00 -41.92
C VAL A 162 -17.10 -4.47 -41.14
N ASN A 163 -15.92 -4.47 -41.79
CA ASN A 163 -14.68 -4.90 -41.14
C ASN A 163 -14.12 -3.84 -40.17
N GLN A 164 -14.34 -2.55 -40.44
CA GLN A 164 -13.93 -1.46 -39.55
C GLN A 164 -14.76 -1.41 -38.25
N ILE A 165 -16.03 -1.82 -38.30
CA ILE A 165 -16.91 -1.88 -37.12
C ILE A 165 -16.46 -3.00 -36.16
N ALA A 166 -15.93 -4.12 -36.67
CA ALA A 166 -15.49 -5.24 -35.85
C ALA A 166 -14.26 -4.91 -34.98
N GLU A 167 -13.30 -4.14 -35.49
CA GLU A 167 -12.12 -3.72 -34.71
C GLU A 167 -12.47 -2.71 -33.60
N VAL A 168 -13.40 -1.78 -33.85
CA VAL A 168 -13.86 -0.83 -32.81
C VAL A 168 -14.58 -1.56 -31.66
N ASN A 169 -15.35 -2.60 -31.98
CA ASN A 169 -16.01 -3.43 -30.97
C ASN A 169 -15.00 -4.22 -30.12
N TYR A 170 -13.86 -4.65 -30.69
CA TYR A 170 -12.83 -5.33 -29.91
C TYR A 170 -12.11 -4.39 -28.92
N LEU A 171 -11.75 -3.19 -29.37
CA LEU A 171 -11.07 -2.20 -28.51
C LEU A 171 -11.97 -1.72 -27.36
N THR A 172 -13.26 -1.54 -27.61
CA THR A 172 -14.23 -1.18 -26.57
C THR A 172 -14.35 -2.28 -25.51
N ASN A 173 -14.44 -3.56 -25.92
CA ASN A 173 -14.48 -4.69 -25.00
C ASN A 173 -13.22 -4.83 -24.14
N VAL A 174 -12.02 -4.64 -24.72
CA VAL A 174 -10.75 -4.70 -23.96
C VAL A 174 -10.68 -3.57 -22.95
N THR A 175 -11.08 -2.36 -23.33
CA THR A 175 -11.06 -1.20 -22.43
C THR A 175 -12.05 -1.39 -21.28
N GLU A 176 -13.25 -1.90 -21.57
CA GLU A 176 -14.26 -2.24 -20.57
C GLU A 176 -13.77 -3.33 -19.61
N PHE A 177 -13.10 -4.37 -20.12
CA PHE A 177 -12.50 -5.41 -19.28
C PHE A 177 -11.43 -4.86 -18.34
N ILE A 178 -10.49 -4.06 -18.85
CA ILE A 178 -9.41 -3.47 -18.03
C ILE A 178 -10.00 -2.54 -16.97
N LEU A 179 -10.95 -1.68 -17.35
CA LEU A 179 -11.63 -0.81 -16.40
C LEU A 179 -12.38 -1.63 -15.36
N THR A 180 -13.12 -2.66 -15.76
CA THR A 180 -13.83 -3.54 -14.81
C THR A 180 -12.87 -4.23 -13.83
N ALA A 181 -11.73 -4.73 -14.32
CA ALA A 181 -10.71 -5.38 -13.51
C ALA A 181 -10.00 -4.41 -12.55
N LEU A 182 -9.80 -3.15 -12.95
CA LEU A 182 -9.28 -2.11 -12.05
C LEU A 182 -10.33 -1.69 -11.02
N TYR A 183 -11.58 -1.50 -11.45
CA TYR A 183 -12.70 -1.12 -10.58
C TYR A 183 -13.10 -2.22 -9.59
N SER A 184 -12.76 -3.49 -9.84
CA SER A 184 -13.01 -4.58 -8.91
C SER A 184 -11.99 -4.67 -7.78
N ARG A 185 -10.86 -3.96 -7.87
CA ARG A 185 -9.85 -3.91 -6.80
C ARG A 185 -10.23 -2.98 -5.66
N PHE A 186 -11.10 -2.00 -5.91
CA PHE A 186 -11.56 -1.09 -4.87
C PHE A 186 -12.60 -1.77 -3.99
N THR A 187 -12.40 -1.66 -2.68
CA THR A 187 -13.30 -2.19 -1.65
C THR A 187 -14.66 -1.49 -1.72
N CYS A 188 -14.67 -0.22 -2.10
CA CYS A 188 -15.91 0.49 -2.37
C CYS A 188 -15.78 1.41 -3.59
N LYS A 189 -16.92 1.63 -4.25
CA LYS A 189 -17.01 2.51 -5.41
C LYS A 189 -18.36 3.20 -5.48
N ASN A 190 -18.36 4.48 -5.84
CA ASN A 190 -19.60 5.22 -6.06
C ASN A 190 -19.41 6.28 -7.14
N GLU A 191 -20.50 6.57 -7.85
CA GLU A 191 -20.55 7.64 -8.83
C GLU A 191 -21.61 8.65 -8.41
N VAL A 192 -21.24 9.94 -8.40
CA VAL A 192 -22.13 11.03 -8.03
C VAL A 192 -22.19 12.04 -9.16
N ILE A 193 -23.40 12.40 -9.55
CA ILE A 193 -23.63 13.47 -10.51
C ILE A 193 -23.86 14.77 -9.71
N ALA A 194 -22.91 15.68 -9.77
CA ALA A 194 -23.07 17.04 -9.27
C ALA A 194 -24.07 17.79 -10.16
N GLY A 195 -25.00 18.50 -9.54
CA GLY A 195 -25.94 19.39 -10.23
C GLY A 195 -25.82 20.82 -9.71
N SER A 196 -26.74 21.68 -10.15
CA SER A 196 -26.84 23.06 -9.65
C SER A 196 -27.18 23.15 -8.16
N THR A 197 -27.79 22.12 -7.59
CA THR A 197 -28.07 22.01 -6.17
C THR A 197 -26.89 21.40 -5.44
N LYS A 198 -26.70 21.82 -4.19
CA LYS A 198 -25.66 21.28 -3.33
C LYS A 198 -25.98 19.83 -2.96
N VAL A 199 -25.07 18.92 -3.26
CA VAL A 199 -25.12 17.50 -2.87
C VAL A 199 -23.99 17.22 -1.89
N SER A 200 -24.15 16.23 -1.02
CA SER A 200 -23.07 15.75 -0.15
C SER A 200 -22.78 14.29 -0.43
N LEU A 201 -21.51 13.96 -0.60
CA LEU A 201 -20.98 12.62 -0.73
C LEU A 201 -20.40 12.20 0.62
N ASN A 202 -20.89 11.10 1.18
CA ASN A 202 -20.37 10.51 2.40
C ASN A 202 -19.28 9.48 2.05
N ILE A 203 -18.05 9.74 2.49
CA ILE A 203 -16.92 8.81 2.35
C ILE A 203 -16.73 8.13 3.71
N GLU A 204 -17.11 6.86 3.79
CA GLU A 204 -16.97 6.06 5.00
C GLU A 204 -15.50 5.78 5.30
N TYR A 205 -15.09 6.03 6.54
CA TYR A 205 -13.72 5.78 7.00
C TYR A 205 -13.61 4.34 7.52
N LYS A 206 -13.69 3.32 6.68
CA LYS A 206 -13.50 1.93 7.15
C LYS A 206 -12.02 1.60 7.19
N PRO A 207 -11.48 0.87 8.19
CA PRO A 207 -10.09 0.40 8.14
C PRO A 207 -9.84 -0.52 6.94
N ASN A 208 -8.62 -0.49 6.40
CA ASN A 208 -8.17 -1.30 5.27
C ASN A 208 -9.08 -1.14 4.03
N SER A 209 -9.43 0.10 3.73
CA SER A 209 -10.33 0.42 2.63
C SER A 209 -9.58 1.14 1.51
N ASP A 210 -9.83 0.68 0.29
CA ASP A 210 -9.42 1.35 -0.94
C ASP A 210 -10.69 1.71 -1.71
N CYS A 211 -11.06 2.99 -1.70
CA CYS A 211 -12.35 3.44 -2.20
C CYS A 211 -12.20 4.45 -3.34
N LEU A 212 -12.90 4.21 -4.45
CA LEU A 212 -12.87 5.09 -5.63
C LEU A 212 -14.23 5.77 -5.82
N TYR A 213 -14.23 7.10 -5.86
CA TYR A 213 -15.41 7.90 -6.14
C TYR A 213 -15.22 8.67 -7.43
N VAL A 214 -16.24 8.68 -8.28
CA VAL A 214 -16.26 9.46 -9.51
C VAL A 214 -17.33 10.54 -9.39
N ILE A 215 -16.92 11.80 -9.44
CA ILE A 215 -17.86 12.93 -9.46
C ILE A 215 -17.92 13.47 -10.87
N ARG A 216 -19.12 13.51 -11.44
CA ARG A 216 -19.37 14.06 -12.78
C ARG A 216 -20.31 15.24 -12.71
N SER A 217 -20.09 16.19 -13.62
CA SER A 217 -21.03 17.25 -13.95
C SER A 217 -21.41 17.10 -15.42
N LYS A 218 -22.61 17.55 -15.80
CA LYS A 218 -23.08 17.40 -17.18
C LYS A 218 -22.32 18.34 -18.13
N GLU A 219 -22.15 19.59 -17.70
CA GLU A 219 -21.62 20.65 -18.56
C GLU A 219 -20.71 21.64 -17.82
N LYS A 220 -20.85 21.75 -16.50
CA LYS A 220 -20.20 22.78 -15.68
C LYS A 220 -19.01 22.25 -14.90
N ARG A 221 -18.25 23.14 -14.27
CA ARG A 221 -17.18 22.72 -13.35
C ARG A 221 -17.80 22.36 -12.01
N ILE A 222 -17.08 21.58 -11.23
CA ILE A 222 -17.53 21.06 -9.94
C ILE A 222 -16.83 21.88 -8.86
N GLN A 223 -17.59 22.52 -7.99
CA GLN A 223 -17.07 23.07 -6.74
C GLN A 223 -17.16 22.02 -5.64
N TYR A 224 -16.06 21.77 -4.91
CA TYR A 224 -16.00 20.77 -3.83
C TYR A 224 -15.24 21.27 -2.60
N TRP A 225 -15.70 20.87 -1.41
CA TRP A 225 -15.08 21.15 -0.10
C TRP A 225 -15.68 20.27 0.99
N THR A 226 -15.06 20.23 2.17
CA THR A 226 -15.67 19.69 3.40
C THR A 226 -15.71 20.76 4.48
N ASP A 227 -16.52 20.61 5.52
CA ASP A 227 -16.43 21.51 6.69
C ASP A 227 -15.27 21.11 7.60
N GLU A 228 -15.08 19.80 7.76
CA GLU A 228 -14.08 19.19 8.61
C GLU A 228 -13.37 18.07 7.84
N PHE A 229 -12.06 17.96 8.05
CA PHE A 229 -11.23 16.91 7.44
C PHE A 229 -10.26 16.41 8.50
N GLU A 230 -10.29 15.10 8.74
CA GLU A 230 -9.36 14.41 9.61
C GLU A 230 -9.11 12.99 9.09
N THR A 231 -7.85 12.64 8.87
CA THR A 231 -7.38 11.27 8.65
C THR A 231 -6.20 10.98 9.57
N GLU A 232 -5.72 9.73 9.62
CA GLU A 232 -4.42 9.45 10.19
C GLU A 232 -3.31 10.07 9.33
N ALA A 233 -2.45 10.89 9.94
CA ALA A 233 -1.49 11.70 9.19
C ALA A 233 -0.41 10.89 8.45
N CYS A 234 -0.03 9.72 8.97
CA CYS A 234 1.07 8.94 8.40
C CYS A 234 0.68 8.21 7.11
N CYS A 235 -0.54 7.69 7.07
CA CYS A 235 -0.81 6.49 6.32
C CYS A 235 -2.14 6.57 5.55
N ASP A 236 -3.11 7.30 6.08
CA ASP A 236 -4.44 7.45 5.48
C ASP A 236 -4.53 8.76 4.71
N TYR A 237 -5.17 8.71 3.54
CA TYR A 237 -5.25 9.89 2.68
C TYR A 237 -6.47 9.88 1.78
N LEU A 238 -6.93 11.09 1.47
CA LEU A 238 -7.85 11.35 0.37
C LEU A 238 -7.06 11.98 -0.78
N ARG A 239 -6.95 11.26 -1.89
CA ARG A 239 -6.36 11.74 -3.13
C ARG A 239 -7.46 12.27 -4.05
N VAL A 240 -7.28 13.47 -4.57
CA VAL A 240 -8.18 14.12 -5.53
C VAL A 240 -7.44 14.29 -6.84
N ILE A 241 -8.01 13.76 -7.92
CA ILE A 241 -7.49 13.88 -9.28
C ILE A 241 -8.46 14.75 -10.07
N ASP A 242 -7.98 15.90 -10.51
CA ASP A 242 -8.77 16.92 -11.20
C ASP A 242 -8.04 17.38 -12.47
N GLY A 243 -8.44 16.79 -13.61
CA GLY A 243 -7.70 16.93 -14.85
C GLY A 243 -6.31 16.29 -14.73
N ASN A 244 -5.26 17.10 -14.90
CA ASN A 244 -3.86 16.67 -14.80
C ASN A 244 -3.26 16.90 -13.39
N ASP A 245 -4.02 17.50 -12.48
CA ASP A 245 -3.55 17.76 -11.14
C ASP A 245 -3.92 16.61 -10.20
N VAL A 246 -3.03 16.35 -9.24
CA VAL A 246 -3.23 15.37 -8.17
C VAL A 246 -2.96 16.04 -6.82
N TYR A 247 -3.91 15.94 -5.91
CA TYR A 247 -3.83 16.50 -4.56
C TYR A 247 -3.98 15.39 -3.53
N ASP A 248 -3.07 15.31 -2.57
CA ASP A 248 -3.17 14.40 -1.43
C ASP A 248 -3.49 15.20 -0.15
N PHE A 249 -4.58 14.84 0.52
CA PHE A 249 -5.00 15.40 1.80
C PHE A 249 -4.85 14.33 2.89
N ARG A 250 -4.21 14.72 4.00
CA ARG A 250 -3.85 13.84 5.13
C ARG A 250 -4.03 14.55 6.46
N GLY A 251 -4.14 13.80 7.56
CA GLY A 251 -4.20 14.42 8.89
C GLY A 251 -5.37 15.39 8.97
N ASP A 252 -5.14 16.56 9.53
CA ASP A 252 -6.12 17.63 9.67
C ASP A 252 -6.01 18.72 8.59
N ASP A 253 -5.53 18.38 7.39
CA ASP A 253 -5.22 19.32 6.32
C ASP A 253 -6.39 20.26 5.95
N LYS A 254 -6.26 21.52 6.36
CA LYS A 254 -7.25 22.57 6.17
C LYS A 254 -7.36 23.07 4.72
N ARG A 255 -6.56 22.56 3.78
CA ARG A 255 -6.72 22.90 2.36
C ARG A 255 -8.07 22.42 1.82
N LEU A 256 -8.57 21.25 2.24
CA LEU A 256 -9.85 20.71 1.75
C LEU A 256 -11.09 21.38 2.37
N THR A 257 -10.91 22.17 3.44
CA THR A 257 -12.02 22.94 4.04
C THR A 257 -12.35 24.22 3.27
N ARG A 258 -11.50 24.58 2.29
CA ARG A 258 -11.75 25.67 1.36
C ARG A 258 -12.46 25.14 0.11
N LYS A 259 -13.24 26.01 -0.52
CA LYS A 259 -13.90 25.71 -1.80
C LYS A 259 -12.89 25.61 -2.93
N HIS A 260 -12.81 24.43 -3.55
CA HIS A 260 -12.07 24.19 -4.78
C HIS A 260 -13.02 24.21 -5.95
N VAL A 261 -12.60 24.76 -7.10
CA VAL A 261 -13.35 24.67 -8.35
C VAL A 261 -12.53 23.83 -9.30
N SER A 262 -13.15 22.77 -9.83
CA SER A 262 -12.46 21.80 -10.64
C SER A 262 -11.94 22.41 -11.95
N LYS A 263 -10.92 21.79 -12.53
CA LYS A 263 -10.42 22.07 -13.88
C LYS A 263 -11.19 21.30 -14.96
N SER A 264 -11.84 20.20 -14.59
CA SER A 264 -12.59 19.31 -15.48
C SER A 264 -14.07 19.18 -15.07
N THR A 265 -14.91 18.64 -15.95
CA THR A 265 -16.29 18.21 -15.62
C THR A 265 -16.32 16.88 -14.85
N VAL A 266 -15.17 16.25 -14.64
CA VAL A 266 -15.00 15.01 -13.90
C VAL A 266 -13.88 15.15 -12.88
N VAL A 267 -14.15 14.77 -11.63
CA VAL A 267 -13.18 14.70 -10.54
C VAL A 267 -13.18 13.27 -9.99
N TYR A 268 -12.00 12.70 -9.81
CA TYR A 268 -11.86 11.38 -9.17
C TYR A 268 -11.35 11.58 -7.74
N LEU A 269 -11.94 10.85 -6.81
CA LEU A 269 -11.46 10.78 -5.44
C LEU A 269 -11.05 9.34 -5.14
N TYR A 270 -9.89 9.18 -4.53
CA TYR A 270 -9.41 7.91 -4.04
C TYR A 270 -9.11 8.04 -2.55
N PHE A 271 -9.86 7.31 -1.73
CA PHE A 271 -9.64 7.25 -0.30
C PHE A 271 -8.93 5.94 0.05
N HIS A 272 -7.86 6.05 0.84
CA HIS A 272 -7.10 4.93 1.35
C HIS A 272 -7.02 5.02 2.87
N SER A 273 -7.25 3.88 3.53
CA SER A 273 -7.06 3.70 4.96
C SER A 273 -6.31 2.41 5.27
N ASP A 274 -5.44 2.45 6.27
CA ASP A 274 -4.72 1.29 6.78
C ASP A 274 -5.54 0.50 7.83
N GLN A 275 -4.91 -0.48 8.48
CA GLN A 275 -5.57 -1.39 9.42
C GLN A 275 -5.72 -0.87 10.86
N SER A 276 -5.25 0.35 11.15
CA SER A 276 -4.93 0.73 12.53
C SER A 276 -5.96 1.63 13.20
N VAL A 277 -6.30 2.78 12.60
CA VAL A 277 -7.12 3.81 13.23
C VAL A 277 -8.33 4.17 12.35
N GLU A 278 -9.50 4.24 12.98
CA GLU A 278 -10.73 4.74 12.35
C GLU A 278 -11.01 6.18 12.79
N LYS A 279 -11.45 7.04 11.86
CA LYS A 279 -11.88 8.42 12.12
C LYS A 279 -13.33 8.63 11.67
N SER A 280 -13.84 9.84 11.87
CA SER A 280 -15.18 10.21 11.39
C SER A 280 -15.27 10.16 9.86
N PRO A 281 -16.44 9.81 9.28
CA PRO A 281 -16.65 9.88 7.84
C PRO A 281 -16.39 11.27 7.26
N ILE A 282 -15.83 11.33 6.06
CA ILE A 282 -15.58 12.59 5.36
C ILE A 282 -16.82 12.98 4.55
N LEU A 283 -17.45 14.09 4.92
CA LEU A 283 -18.65 14.60 4.23
C LEU A 283 -18.28 15.65 3.18
N LEU A 284 -18.02 15.20 1.96
CA LEU A 284 -17.63 16.09 0.86
C LEU A 284 -18.86 16.75 0.23
N LYS A 285 -18.90 18.07 0.24
CA LYS A 285 -19.95 18.90 -0.36
C LYS A 285 -19.59 19.25 -1.80
N LEU A 286 -20.58 19.17 -2.68
CA LEU A 286 -20.43 19.28 -4.12
C LEU A 286 -21.53 20.19 -4.70
N ASN A 287 -21.20 21.02 -5.68
CA ASN A 287 -22.18 21.67 -6.57
C ASN A 287 -21.55 22.07 -7.90
N GLU A 288 -22.34 22.17 -8.95
CA GLU A 288 -21.89 22.75 -10.22
C GLU A 288 -21.70 24.27 -10.10
N VAL A 289 -20.70 24.80 -10.82
CA VAL A 289 -20.39 26.24 -10.95
C VAL A 289 -20.13 26.65 -12.39
#